data_AF-A0A3A0ETI8-F1
#
_entry.id   AF-A0A3A0ETI8-F1
#
_cell.length_a   1.000
_cell.length_b   1.000
_cell.length_c   1.000
_cell.angle_alpha   90.00
_cell.angle_beta   90.00
_cell.angle_gamma   90.00
#
_symmetry.space_group_name_H-M   'P 1'
#
loop_
_entity.id
_entity.type
_entity.pdbx_description
1 polymer ?
#
loop_
_entity_poly.entity_id
_entity_poly.type
_entity_poly.pdbx_seq_one_letter_code
_entity_poly.pdbx_strand_id
1 'polypeptide(L)' 'MIEDHSVDESENATGIGDSIRQRITELQLEHRGLDTMIDALGVQSHFDELQLRRLKKRKLQIKDAIALLQMQLVPDEPA' A
#
# COMPACT_ATOMS: atom_id res chain seq x y z
N MET A 1 37.96 -17.34 -20.97
CA MET A 1 37.66 -17.32 -19.52
C MET A 1 36.15 -17.34 -19.41
N ILE A 2 35.64 -18.40 -18.81
CA ILE A 2 34.22 -18.60 -18.50
C ILE A 2 33.99 -17.81 -17.21
N GLU A 3 33.21 -16.73 -17.26
CA GLU A 3 32.63 -16.19 -16.04
C GLU A 3 31.29 -16.88 -15.86
N ASP A 4 31.39 -18.00 -15.15
CA ASP A 4 30.32 -18.61 -14.38
C ASP A 4 29.77 -17.54 -13.42
N HIS A 5 28.66 -16.92 -13.81
CA HIS A 5 27.80 -16.27 -12.86
C HIS A 5 26.55 -17.12 -12.80
N SER A 6 26.58 -18.07 -11.86
CA SER A 6 25.39 -18.74 -11.35
C SER A 6 24.37 -17.66 -11.01
N VAL A 7 23.40 -17.48 -11.90
CA VAL A 7 22.17 -16.75 -11.59
C VAL A 7 21.42 -17.67 -10.66
N ASP A 8 21.60 -17.38 -9.38
CA ASP A 8 21.04 -18.04 -8.20
C ASP A 8 19.55 -18.38 -8.41
N GLU A 9 19.24 -19.65 -8.63
CA GLU A 9 17.86 -20.19 -8.73
C GLU A 9 17.17 -20.27 -7.33
N SER A 10 17.51 -19.39 -6.39
CA SER A 10 16.94 -19.39 -5.03
C SER A 10 15.71 -18.48 -4.85
N GLU A 11 15.33 -17.68 -5.86
CA GLU A 11 14.33 -16.59 -5.71
C GLU A 11 12.86 -17.02 -5.61
N ASN A 12 12.51 -18.31 -5.67
CA ASN A 12 11.10 -18.70 -5.77
C ASN A 12 10.33 -18.74 -4.42
N ALA A 13 11.01 -18.64 -3.28
CA ALA A 13 10.36 -18.64 -1.95
C ALA A 13 9.96 -17.24 -1.45
N THR A 14 10.62 -16.19 -1.91
CA THR A 14 10.40 -14.80 -1.42
C THR A 14 9.41 -14.01 -2.28
N GLY A 15 9.11 -14.48 -3.50
CA GLY A 15 8.33 -13.73 -4.50
C GLY A 15 6.93 -13.30 -4.06
N ILE A 16 6.25 -14.08 -3.21
CA ILE A 16 4.91 -13.72 -2.70
C ILE A 16 5.02 -12.60 -1.66
N GLY A 17 5.95 -12.71 -0.71
CA GLY A 17 6.14 -11.68 0.32
C GLY A 17 6.61 -10.35 -0.27
N ASP A 18 7.52 -10.39 -1.24
CA ASP A 18 8.01 -9.19 -1.91
C ASP A 18 6.94 -8.52 -2.77
N SER A 19 6.09 -9.29 -3.45
CA SER A 19 4.93 -8.76 -4.18
C SER A 19 3.93 -8.07 -3.24
N ILE A 20 3.66 -8.63 -2.06
CA ILE A 20 2.78 -8.03 -1.06
C ILE A 20 3.40 -6.72 -0.51
N ARG A 21 4.70 -6.70 -0.23
CA ARG A 21 5.42 -5.49 0.22
C ARG A 21 5.41 -4.38 -0.82
N GLN A 22 5.60 -4.73 -2.10
CA GLN A 22 5.48 -3.79 -3.21
C GLN A 22 4.06 -3.22 -3.26
N ARG A 23 3.05 -4.08 -3.15
CA ARG A 23 1.65 -3.65 -3.16
C ARG A 23 1.29 -2.73 -1.99
N ILE A 24 1.81 -3.01 -0.80
CA ILE A 24 1.67 -2.12 0.37
C ILE A 24 2.28 -0.74 0.07
N THR A 25 3.46 -0.71 -0.55
CA THR A 25 4.16 0.54 -0.89
C THR A 25 3.35 1.39 -1.88
N GLU A 26 2.78 0.76 -2.92
CA GLU A 26 1.89 1.43 -3.87
C GLU A 26 0.66 2.03 -3.19
N LEU A 27 0.01 1.25 -2.32
CA LEU A 27 -1.15 1.69 -1.56
C LEU A 27 -0.81 2.84 -0.60
N GLN A 28 0.36 2.80 0.03
CA GLN A 28 0.84 3.90 0.88
C GLN A 28 1.08 5.19 0.08
N LEU A 29 1.59 5.08 -1.14
CA LEU A 29 1.76 6.23 -2.04
C LEU A 29 0.39 6.82 -2.42
N GLU A 30 -0.57 5.97 -2.80
CA GLU A 30 -1.94 6.41 -3.11
C GLU A 30 -2.60 7.05 -1.88
N HIS A 31 -2.43 6.47 -0.69
CA HIS A 31 -2.95 7.02 0.57
C HIS A 31 -2.41 8.44 0.83
N ARG A 32 -1.09 8.66 0.66
CA ARG A 32 -0.50 10.00 0.79
C ARG A 32 -1.07 10.98 -0.24
N GLY A 33 -1.31 10.52 -1.47
CA GLY A 33 -1.96 11.33 -2.50
C GLY A 33 -3.38 11.76 -2.09
N LEU A 34 -4.17 10.83 -1.52
CA LEU A 34 -5.50 11.15 -1.01
C LEU A 34 -5.45 12.13 0.16
N ASP A 35 -4.44 12.06 1.02
CA ASP A 35 -4.27 13.02 2.11
C ASP A 35 -4.07 14.44 1.60
N THR A 36 -3.16 14.63 0.65
CA THR A 36 -2.95 15.95 0.03
C THR A 36 -4.23 16.48 -0.61
N MET A 37 -5.02 15.62 -1.26
CA MET A 37 -6.31 16.02 -1.85
C MET A 37 -7.34 16.40 -0.78
N ILE A 38 -7.42 15.66 0.32
CA ILE A 38 -8.31 15.95 1.45
C ILE A 38 -7.95 17.29 2.09
N ASP A 39 -6.66 17.52 2.32
CA ASP A 39 -6.15 18.76 2.91
C ASP A 39 -6.44 19.96 1.99
N ALA A 40 -6.19 19.82 0.68
CA ALA A 40 -6.50 20.86 -0.30
C ALA A 40 -8.01 21.16 -0.39
N LEU A 41 -8.87 20.16 -0.18
CA LEU A 41 -10.31 20.36 -0.15
C LEU A 41 -10.77 21.04 1.14
N GLY A 42 -10.14 20.71 2.28
CA GLY A 42 -10.49 21.26 3.59
C GLY A 42 -10.17 22.75 3.76
N VAL A 43 -9.22 23.28 2.98
CA VAL A 43 -8.85 24.71 3.00
C VAL A 43 -9.86 25.58 2.22
N GLN A 44 -10.70 24.99 1.37
CA GLN A 44 -11.64 25.75 0.54
C GLN A 44 -12.89 26.17 1.33
N SER A 45 -13.27 27.44 1.22
CA SER A 45 -14.44 28.00 1.92
C SER A 45 -15.79 27.40 1.47
N HIS A 46 -15.83 26.78 0.28
CA HIS A 46 -17.00 26.11 -0.29
C HIS A 46 -16.61 24.68 -0.66
N PHE A 47 -16.18 23.87 0.33
CA PHE A 47 -15.79 22.50 0.07
C PHE A 47 -17.02 21.60 -0.18
N ASP A 48 -16.91 20.73 -1.18
CA ASP A 48 -17.93 19.72 -1.46
C ASP A 48 -17.86 18.61 -0.39
N GLU A 49 -18.84 18.60 0.51
CA GLU A 49 -18.91 17.63 1.60
C GLU A 49 -19.05 16.19 1.09
N LEU A 50 -19.76 15.97 -0.03
CA LEU A 50 -19.90 14.65 -0.64
C LEU A 50 -18.56 14.18 -1.21
N GLN A 51 -17.82 15.06 -1.87
CA GLN A 51 -16.48 14.76 -2.36
C GLN A 51 -15.52 14.44 -1.20
N LEU A 52 -15.54 15.23 -0.12
CA LEU A 52 -14.73 14.99 1.07
C LEU A 52 -15.05 13.62 1.70
N ARG A 53 -16.34 13.29 1.85
CA ARG A 53 -16.77 11.98 2.37
C ARG A 53 -16.30 10.83 1.47
N ARG A 54 -16.35 10.98 0.15
CA ARG A 54 -15.84 9.98 -0.81
C ARG A 54 -14.33 9.77 -0.68
N LEU A 55 -13.55 10.85 -0.58
CA LEU A 55 -12.10 10.78 -0.40
C LEU A 55 -11.73 10.10 0.92
N LYS A 56 -12.37 10.48 2.03
CA LYS A 56 -12.18 9.84 3.34
C LYS A 56 -12.53 8.36 3.31
N LYS A 57 -13.63 7.99 2.64
CA LYS A 57 -14.00 6.57 2.46
C LYS A 57 -12.94 5.81 1.69
N ARG A 58 -12.43 6.37 0.58
CA ARG A 58 -11.36 5.75 -0.21
C ARG A 58 -10.07 5.61 0.61
N LYS A 59 -9.71 6.63 1.38
CA LYS A 59 -8.56 6.60 2.31
C LYS A 59 -8.69 5.45 3.32
N LEU A 60 -9.87 5.28 3.90
CA LEU A 60 -10.15 4.17 4.82
C LEU A 60 -9.99 2.81 4.13
N GLN A 61 -10.57 2.64 2.93
CA GLN A 61 -10.44 1.39 2.17
C GLN A 61 -8.97 1.03 1.85
N ILE A 62 -8.14 2.02 1.52
CA ILE A 62 -6.71 1.80 1.28
C ILE A 62 -6.00 1.38 2.57
N LYS A 63 -6.32 2.03 3.69
CA LYS A 63 -5.77 1.65 5.01
C LYS A 63 -6.15 0.22 5.37
N ASP A 64 -7.40 -0.17 5.16
CA ASP A 64 -7.89 -1.53 5.43
C ASP A 64 -7.19 -2.55 4.52
N ALA A 65 -7.01 -2.23 3.23
CA ALA A 65 -6.28 -3.08 2.29
C ALA A 65 -4.81 -3.27 2.69
N ILE A 66 -4.14 -2.21 3.14
CA ILE A 66 -2.77 -2.29 3.68
C ILE A 66 -2.73 -3.22 4.89
N ALA A 67 -3.68 -3.08 5.83
CA ALA A 67 -3.73 -3.92 7.02
C ALA A 67 -3.93 -5.41 6.65
N LEU A 68 -4.81 -5.72 5.70
CA LEU A 68 -5.00 -7.08 5.21
C LEU A 68 -3.74 -7.66 4.56
N LEU A 69 -3.03 -6.87 3.76
CA LEU A 69 -1.77 -7.28 3.14
C LEU A 69 -0.66 -7.46 4.19
N GLN A 70 -0.61 -6.60 5.21
CA GLN A 70 0.32 -6.75 6.33
C GLN A 70 0.04 -8.02 7.14
N MET A 71 -1.23 -8.35 7.39
CA MET A 71 -1.63 -9.59 8.03
C MET A 71 -1.21 -10.83 7.22
N GLN A 72 -1.28 -10.77 5.88
CA GLN A 72 -0.78 -11.87 5.03
C GLN A 72 0.75 -12.03 5.10
N LEU A 73 1.46 -10.97 5.50
CA LEU A 73 2.92 -10.94 5.58
C LEU A 73 3.45 -11.38 6.94
N VAL A 74 2.64 -11.22 8.00
CA VAL A 74 2.99 -11.64 9.37
C VAL A 74 2.44 -13.06 9.55
N PRO A 75 3.30 -14.10 9.66
CA PRO A 75 2.83 -15.41 10.07
C PRO A 75 2.26 -15.27 11.48
N ASP A 76 1.00 -15.67 11.64
CA ASP A 76 0.20 -15.62 12.87
C ASP A 76 1.03 -16.05 14.10
N GLU A 77 1.52 -15.10 14.90
CA GLU A 77 1.87 -15.36 16.29
C GLU A 77 0.57 -15.18 17.10
N PRO A 78 -0.08 -16.26 17.54
CA PRO A 78 -1.27 -16.13 18.37
C PRO A 78 -0.84 -15.49 19.69
N ALA A 79 -1.46 -14.35 20.02
CA ALA A 79 -1.36 -13.71 21.32
C ALA A 79 -2.09 -14.51 22.41
#